data_AF-A0A931RLF4-F1
#
_entry.id   AF-A0A931RLF4-F1
#
_cell.length_a   1.000
_cell.length_b   1.000
_cell.length_c   1.000
_cell.angle_alpha   90.00
_cell.angle_beta   90.00
_cell.angle_gamma   90.00
#
_symmetry.space_group_name_H-M   'P 1'
#
loop_
_entity.id
_entity.type
_entity.pdbx_description
1 polymer ?
#
loop_
_entity_poly.entity_id
_entity_poly.type
_entity_poly.pdbx_seq_one_letter_code
_entity_poly.pdbx_strand_id
1 'polypeptide(L)'
;MNNLPLLPVGYENPTQLLDDLKRKPEEYWIKSGEKRVLNLFHLMAKRVPAYKDFLKKNRVYKDKIKTITDFRLVPTIDKNNYLRSYPREALCWDGIFEKKRWTISTTSGSTGEPFYFPREDLQDWQYAVTAELYLLSNFSIDKKSTLYIVGFPMGGWIGGLFTYQALKLLSKRGNYNISVITPGILRD
;
A
#
# COMPACT_ATOMS: atom_id res chain seq x y z
N MET A 1 12.31 -4.29 18.45
CA MET A 1 11.33 -4.33 17.34
C MET A 1 11.61 -3.13 16.46
N ASN A 2 12.27 -3.31 15.32
CA ASN A 2 12.69 -2.19 14.47
C ASN A 2 11.51 -1.70 13.65
N ASN A 3 10.97 -0.53 14.05
CA ASN A 3 9.94 0.27 13.40
C ASN A 3 10.02 0.17 11.87
N LEU A 4 9.25 -0.77 11.30
CA LEU A 4 8.77 -0.61 9.94
C LEU A 4 8.01 0.71 9.94
N PRO A 5 8.14 1.55 8.89
CA PRO A 5 7.30 2.73 8.83
C PRO A 5 5.84 2.23 8.87
N LEU A 6 5.17 2.51 9.98
CA LEU A 6 3.73 2.49 10.09
C LEU A 6 3.17 3.49 9.06
N LEU A 7 1.86 3.73 9.09
CA LEU A 7 1.32 4.84 8.32
C LEU A 7 2.20 6.10 8.45
N PRO A 8 2.37 6.88 7.37
CA PRO A 8 3.12 8.13 7.47
C PRO A 8 2.60 8.94 8.64
N VAL A 9 3.50 9.61 9.37
CA VAL A 9 3.12 10.44 10.51
C VAL A 9 1.96 11.37 10.12
N GLY A 10 0.86 11.30 10.89
CA GLY A 10 -0.37 12.06 10.64
C GLY A 10 -1.45 11.34 9.80
N TYR A 11 -1.20 10.10 9.33
CA TYR A 11 -2.16 9.35 8.51
C TYR A 11 -3.09 8.45 9.34
N GLU A 12 -3.07 8.55 10.67
CA GLU A 12 -3.84 7.66 11.55
C GLU A 12 -5.30 8.11 11.74
N ASN A 13 -5.56 9.41 11.54
CA ASN A 13 -6.87 10.05 11.67
C ASN A 13 -7.28 10.66 10.31
N PRO A 14 -8.21 10.03 9.58
CA PRO A 14 -8.62 10.48 8.24
C PRO A 14 -9.25 11.87 8.20
N THR A 15 -10.01 12.26 9.23
CA THR A 15 -10.58 13.61 9.33
C THR A 15 -9.48 14.66 9.45
N GLN A 16 -8.52 14.45 10.36
CA GLN A 16 -7.38 15.35 10.52
C GLN A 16 -6.52 15.39 9.25
N LEU A 17 -6.33 14.24 8.60
CA LEU A 17 -5.60 14.16 7.33
C LEU A 17 -6.30 14.95 6.24
N LEU A 18 -7.63 14.87 6.14
CA LEU A 18 -8.43 15.63 5.18
C LEU A 18 -8.31 17.14 5.42
N ASP A 19 -8.36 17.57 6.68
CA ASP A 19 -8.19 18.99 7.03
C ASP A 19 -6.79 19.50 6.73
N ASP A 20 -5.77 18.69 7.03
CA ASP A 20 -4.38 19.02 6.69
C ASP A 20 -4.18 19.09 5.17
N LEU A 21 -4.81 18.19 4.39
CA LEU A 21 -4.71 18.21 2.93
C LEU A 21 -5.30 19.50 2.33
N LYS A 22 -6.35 20.06 2.95
CA LYS A 22 -6.96 21.33 2.51
C LYS A 22 -6.15 22.55 2.93
N ARG A 23 -5.50 22.49 4.11
CA ARG A 23 -4.86 23.65 4.74
C ARG A 23 -3.38 23.79 4.41
N LYS A 24 -2.66 22.69 4.29
CA LYS A 24 -1.21 22.71 4.06
C LYS A 24 -0.91 22.90 2.58
N PRO A 25 0.09 23.72 2.22
CA PRO A 25 0.45 23.96 0.82
C PRO A 25 1.02 22.71 0.17
N GLU A 26 0.93 22.62 -1.16
CA GLU A 26 1.49 21.53 -1.97
C GLU A 26 2.95 21.22 -1.62
N GLU A 27 3.78 22.25 -1.46
CA GLU A 27 5.20 22.12 -1.13
C GLU A 27 5.46 21.30 0.15
N TYR A 28 4.58 21.43 1.15
CA TYR A 28 4.67 20.63 2.38
C TYR A 28 4.53 19.13 2.07
N TRP A 29 3.57 18.77 1.21
CA TRP A 29 3.30 17.38 0.85
C TRP A 29 4.39 16.78 -0.02
N ILE A 30 4.94 17.57 -0.95
CA ILE A 30 6.10 17.17 -1.76
C ILE A 30 7.28 16.86 -0.86
N LYS A 31 7.70 17.79 0.00
CA LYS A 31 8.83 17.61 0.94
C LYS A 31 8.62 16.42 1.89
N SER A 32 7.39 16.24 2.36
CA SER A 32 7.03 15.07 3.19
C SER A 32 7.15 13.76 2.42
N GLY A 33 6.68 13.74 1.16
CA GLY A 33 6.83 12.61 0.24
C GLY A 33 8.30 12.24 -0.02
N GLU A 34 9.13 13.23 -0.33
CA GLU A 34 10.57 13.07 -0.58
C GLU A 34 11.29 12.47 0.62
N LYS A 35 11.04 13.01 1.82
CA LYS A 35 11.63 12.48 3.06
C LYS A 35 11.22 11.02 3.30
N ARG A 36 9.95 10.69 3.05
CA ARG A 36 9.43 9.33 3.25
C ARG A 36 10.04 8.33 2.28
N VAL A 37 10.11 8.67 0.99
CA VAL A 37 10.65 7.74 -0.02
C VAL A 37 12.15 7.48 0.21
N LEU A 38 12.93 8.50 0.58
CA LEU A 38 14.35 8.33 0.90
C LEU A 38 14.55 7.46 2.15
N ASN A 39 13.77 7.70 3.21
CA ASN A 39 13.82 6.87 4.40
C ASN A 39 13.47 5.40 4.09
N LEU A 40 12.40 5.18 3.32
CA LEU A 40 11.98 3.83 2.92
C LEU A 40 13.06 3.16 2.06
N PHE A 41 13.63 3.87 1.10
CA PHE A 41 14.72 3.38 0.26
C PHE A 41 15.89 2.88 1.09
N HIS A 42 16.39 3.69 2.03
CA HIS A 42 17.53 3.30 2.87
C HIS A 42 17.22 2.09 3.76
N LEU A 43 15.99 2.03 4.30
CA LEU A 43 15.54 0.89 5.08
C LEU A 43 15.50 -0.38 4.23
N MET A 44 14.88 -0.33 3.05
CA MET A 44 14.78 -1.47 2.13
C MET A 44 16.16 -1.93 1.67
N ALA A 45 17.03 -1.00 1.26
CA ALA A 45 18.39 -1.30 0.80
C ALA A 45 19.26 -1.95 1.88
N LYS A 46 18.91 -1.75 3.15
CA LYS A 46 19.57 -2.38 4.30
C LYS A 46 18.95 -3.73 4.67
N ARG A 47 17.63 -3.84 4.66
CA ARG A 47 16.88 -4.92 5.33
C ARG A 47 16.21 -5.92 4.40
N VAL A 48 15.94 -5.58 3.14
CA VAL A 48 15.29 -6.49 2.19
C VAL A 48 16.38 -7.17 1.35
N PRO A 49 16.61 -8.49 1.50
CA PRO A 49 17.71 -9.18 0.82
C PRO A 49 17.70 -9.03 -0.70
N ALA A 50 16.54 -9.20 -1.34
CA ALA A 50 16.37 -9.06 -2.78
C ALA A 50 16.69 -7.63 -3.25
N TYR A 51 16.25 -6.60 -2.52
CA TYR A 51 16.49 -5.21 -2.89
C TYR A 51 17.97 -4.85 -2.78
N LYS A 52 18.64 -5.33 -1.73
CA LYS A 52 20.09 -5.16 -1.55
C LYS A 52 20.88 -5.77 -2.72
N ASP A 53 20.53 -6.99 -3.13
CA ASP A 53 21.17 -7.66 -4.26
C ASP A 53 20.84 -6.97 -5.60
N PHE A 54 19.59 -6.57 -5.81
CA PHE A 54 19.15 -5.83 -7.00
C PHE A 54 19.92 -4.52 -7.19
N LEU A 55 20.09 -3.74 -6.12
CA LEU A 55 20.87 -2.49 -6.18
C LEU A 55 22.34 -2.79 -6.50
N LYS A 56 22.93 -3.83 -5.90
CA LYS A 56 24.32 -4.24 -6.19
C LYS A 56 24.51 -4.63 -7.65
N LYS A 57 23.60 -5.45 -8.21
CA LYS A 57 23.61 -5.87 -9.63
C LYS A 57 23.52 -4.68 -10.59
N ASN A 58 22.76 -3.65 -10.21
CA ASN A 58 22.61 -2.42 -10.97
C ASN A 58 23.65 -1.34 -10.61
N ARG A 59 24.69 -1.67 -9.83
CA ARG A 59 25.77 -0.76 -9.41
C ARG A 59 25.26 0.51 -8.69
N VAL A 60 24.15 0.40 -7.97
CA VAL A 60 23.61 1.46 -7.12
C VAL A 60 24.03 1.25 -5.68
N TYR A 61 24.68 2.27 -5.12
CA TYR A 61 25.15 2.27 -3.73
C TYR A 61 24.24 3.13 -2.88
N LYS A 62 23.56 2.52 -1.90
CA LYS A 62 22.59 3.21 -1.03
C LYS A 62 23.13 4.48 -0.35
N ASP A 63 24.43 4.53 -0.01
CA ASP A 63 25.04 5.66 0.70
C ASP A 63 25.29 6.87 -0.23
N LYS A 64 25.15 6.68 -1.53
CA LYS A 64 25.22 7.73 -2.56
C LYS A 64 23.86 8.36 -2.86
N ILE A 65 22.76 7.72 -2.47
CA ILE A 65 21.40 8.23 -2.69
C ILE A 65 20.99 9.04 -1.46
N LYS A 66 21.19 10.36 -1.47
CA LYS A 66 20.92 11.22 -0.29
C LYS A 66 19.75 12.18 -0.50
N THR A 67 19.47 12.53 -1.75
CA THR A 67 18.47 13.51 -2.15
C THR A 67 17.46 12.89 -3.10
N ILE A 68 16.33 13.57 -3.29
CA ILE A 68 15.33 13.15 -4.29
C ILE A 68 15.91 13.14 -5.72
N THR A 69 16.88 14.02 -5.99
CA THR A 69 17.60 14.04 -7.27
C THR A 69 18.42 12.77 -7.44
N ASP A 70 19.14 12.34 -6.41
CA ASP A 70 19.90 11.09 -6.46
C ASP A 70 18.97 9.87 -6.61
N PHE A 71 17.77 9.92 -6.00
CA PHE A 71 16.81 8.83 -6.06
C PHE A 71 16.40 8.47 -7.50
N ARG A 72 16.52 9.41 -8.45
CA ARG A 72 16.30 9.14 -9.88
C ARG A 72 17.28 8.13 -10.48
N LEU A 73 18.42 7.88 -9.83
CA LEU A 73 19.40 6.87 -10.24
C LEU A 73 18.98 5.44 -9.86
N VAL A 74 17.95 5.29 -9.03
CA VAL A 74 17.44 3.97 -8.62
C VAL A 74 16.67 3.33 -9.79
N PRO A 75 17.07 2.14 -10.26
CA PRO A 75 16.39 1.48 -11.36
C PRO A 75 14.95 1.10 -11.00
N THR A 76 14.07 1.16 -11.98
CA THR A 76 12.69 0.70 -11.86
C THR A 76 12.64 -0.82 -11.69
N ILE A 77 11.77 -1.28 -10.79
CA ILE A 77 11.48 -2.70 -10.61
C ILE A 77 10.22 -3.10 -11.40
N ASP A 78 10.20 -4.33 -11.88
CA ASP A 78 9.05 -4.95 -12.52
C ASP A 78 8.92 -6.44 -12.11
N LYS A 79 7.97 -7.15 -12.71
CA LYS A 79 7.72 -8.57 -12.39
C LYS A 79 8.91 -9.46 -12.76
N ASN A 80 9.61 -9.16 -13.85
CA ASN A 80 10.63 -10.03 -14.44
C ASN A 80 12.04 -9.70 -13.96
N ASN A 81 12.35 -8.42 -13.73
CA ASN A 81 13.68 -7.96 -13.29
C ASN A 81 13.86 -8.01 -11.76
N TYR A 82 12.76 -8.19 -11.02
CA TYR A 82 12.77 -8.17 -9.56
C TYR A 82 11.84 -9.24 -8.98
N LEU A 83 10.52 -9.12 -9.09
CA LEU A 83 9.61 -9.95 -8.28
C LEU A 83 9.76 -11.46 -8.52
N ARG A 84 9.94 -11.89 -9.77
CA ARG A 84 10.15 -13.30 -10.15
C ARG A 84 11.61 -13.73 -10.11
N SER A 85 12.56 -12.78 -10.01
CA SER A 85 13.99 -13.06 -10.01
C SER A 85 14.53 -13.50 -8.65
N TYR A 86 13.73 -13.38 -7.59
CA TYR A 86 14.12 -13.68 -6.22
C TYR A 86 13.11 -14.61 -5.56
N PRO A 87 13.56 -15.47 -4.63
CA PRO A 87 12.65 -16.26 -3.82
C PRO A 87 11.84 -15.35 -2.88
N ARG A 88 10.67 -15.82 -2.45
CA ARG A 88 9.66 -14.99 -1.79
C ARG A 88 10.16 -14.37 -0.49
N GLU A 89 10.86 -15.14 0.32
CA GLU A 89 11.44 -14.69 1.58
C GLU A 89 12.45 -13.57 1.39
N ALA A 90 13.22 -13.57 0.30
CA ALA A 90 14.17 -12.49 0.00
C ALA A 90 13.48 -11.16 -0.35
N LEU A 91 12.21 -11.20 -0.79
CA LEU A 91 11.40 -10.01 -1.05
C LEU A 91 10.82 -9.40 0.24
N CYS A 92 10.89 -10.12 1.36
CA CYS A 92 10.37 -9.69 2.65
C CYS A 92 11.41 -8.97 3.50
N TRP A 93 10.92 -8.17 4.44
CA TRP A 93 11.77 -7.52 5.45
C TRP A 93 12.58 -8.56 6.23
N ASP A 94 13.88 -8.32 6.33
CA ASP A 94 14.86 -9.15 7.03
C ASP A 94 14.92 -10.61 6.54
N GLY A 95 14.36 -10.91 5.36
CA GLY A 95 14.30 -12.29 4.84
C GLY A 95 13.25 -13.17 5.53
N ILE A 96 12.31 -12.60 6.29
CA ILE A 96 11.39 -13.38 7.15
C ILE A 96 10.01 -13.50 6.50
N PHE A 97 9.67 -14.71 6.05
CA PHE A 97 8.34 -15.03 5.50
C PHE A 97 7.52 -15.99 6.39
N GLU A 98 8.12 -17.06 6.90
CA GLU A 98 7.41 -18.17 7.58
C GLU A 98 6.81 -17.81 8.94
N LYS A 99 7.34 -16.77 9.62
CA LYS A 99 6.89 -16.35 10.96
C LYS A 99 5.74 -15.35 10.93
N LYS A 100 5.15 -15.12 9.76
CA LYS A 100 4.18 -14.07 9.51
C LYS A 100 2.83 -14.66 9.13
N ARG A 101 1.77 -13.91 9.41
CA ARG A 101 0.39 -14.25 9.05
C ARG A 101 0.01 -13.39 7.86
N TRP A 102 -0.14 -14.02 6.71
CA TRP A 102 -0.33 -13.31 5.46
C TRP A 102 -1.76 -13.41 4.99
N THR A 103 -2.31 -12.27 4.58
CA THR A 103 -3.35 -12.26 3.56
C THR A 103 -2.66 -12.13 2.20
N ILE A 104 -2.98 -13.02 1.27
CA ILE A 104 -2.31 -13.10 -0.02
C ILE A 104 -3.29 -12.74 -1.13
N SER A 105 -2.89 -11.83 -2.01
CA SER A 105 -3.69 -11.42 -3.17
C SER A 105 -2.83 -11.38 -4.44
N THR A 106 -3.46 -11.45 -5.60
CA THR A 106 -2.85 -11.29 -6.93
C THR A 106 -3.47 -10.10 -7.65
N THR A 107 -2.78 -9.57 -8.65
CA THR A 107 -3.40 -8.67 -9.64
C THR A 107 -4.08 -9.47 -10.74
N SER A 108 -4.95 -8.83 -11.53
CA SER A 108 -5.65 -9.45 -12.66
C SER A 108 -4.72 -10.02 -13.73
N GLY A 109 -3.47 -9.54 -13.80
CA GLY A 109 -2.38 -10.13 -14.58
C GLY A 109 -2.67 -10.27 -16.07
N SER A 110 -2.20 -9.33 -16.90
CA SER A 110 -2.34 -9.42 -18.37
C SER A 110 -1.57 -10.56 -19.03
N THR A 111 -0.63 -11.19 -18.33
CA THR A 111 0.32 -12.18 -18.87
C THR A 111 -0.03 -13.64 -18.53
N GLY A 112 -1.21 -13.92 -17.97
CA GLY A 112 -1.66 -15.27 -17.60
C GLY A 112 -1.05 -15.85 -16.31
N GLU A 113 0.20 -15.55 -15.99
CA GLU A 113 0.83 -15.99 -14.74
C GLU A 113 0.65 -14.97 -13.59
N PRO A 114 -0.12 -15.30 -12.53
CA PRO A 114 -0.30 -14.43 -11.39
C PRO A 114 1.01 -14.29 -10.59
N PHE A 115 1.19 -13.11 -9.99
CA PHE A 115 2.17 -12.94 -8.92
C PHE A 115 1.43 -12.65 -7.64
N TYR A 116 1.72 -13.41 -6.59
CA TYR A 116 1.04 -13.33 -5.31
C TYR A 116 1.79 -12.39 -4.35
N PHE A 117 1.08 -11.37 -3.89
CA PHE A 117 1.54 -10.33 -2.99
C PHE A 117 1.03 -10.61 -1.56
N PRO A 118 1.90 -11.02 -0.64
CA PRO A 118 1.55 -11.15 0.78
C PRO A 118 1.47 -9.76 1.42
N ARG A 119 0.50 -9.57 2.32
CA ARG A 119 0.35 -8.35 3.12
C ARG A 119 -0.10 -8.66 4.55
N GLU A 120 0.19 -7.75 5.47
CA GLU A 120 -0.22 -7.81 6.88
C GLU A 120 -1.40 -6.85 7.12
N ASP A 121 -1.95 -6.88 8.33
CA ASP A 121 -3.09 -6.04 8.75
C ASP A 121 -2.77 -4.54 8.65
N LEU A 122 -1.49 -4.17 8.77
CA LEU A 122 -1.08 -2.78 8.63
C LEU A 122 -1.53 -2.24 7.26
N GLN A 123 -1.24 -2.94 6.17
CA GLN A 123 -1.62 -2.52 4.81
C GLN A 123 -3.15 -2.41 4.65
N ASP A 124 -3.94 -3.29 5.28
CA ASP A 124 -5.41 -3.16 5.30
C ASP A 124 -5.85 -1.88 5.99
N TRP A 125 -5.21 -1.57 7.11
CA TRP A 125 -5.49 -0.35 7.83
C TRP A 125 -5.06 0.90 7.05
N GLN A 126 -3.91 0.84 6.35
CA GLN A 126 -3.49 1.94 5.48
C GLN A 126 -4.52 2.22 4.39
N TYR A 127 -5.07 1.16 3.79
CA TYR A 127 -6.10 1.33 2.78
C TYR A 127 -7.43 1.79 3.39
N ALA A 128 -7.82 1.32 4.58
CA ALA A 128 -9.02 1.81 5.27
C ALA A 128 -8.97 3.32 5.51
N VAL A 129 -7.82 3.86 5.92
CA VAL A 129 -7.61 5.31 6.09
C VAL A 129 -7.79 6.06 4.77
N THR A 130 -7.13 5.60 3.70
CA THR A 130 -7.23 6.30 2.40
C THR A 130 -8.59 6.11 1.75
N ALA A 131 -9.29 5.01 2.06
CA ALA A 131 -10.66 4.79 1.64
C ALA A 131 -11.62 5.77 2.31
N GLU A 132 -11.52 5.92 3.63
CA GLU A 132 -12.26 6.91 4.38
C GLU A 132 -12.01 8.33 3.84
N LEU A 133 -10.76 8.65 3.51
CA LEU A 133 -10.39 9.96 2.96
C LEU A 133 -11.15 10.30 1.67
N TYR A 134 -11.14 9.42 0.67
CA TYR A 134 -11.84 9.71 -0.59
C TYR A 134 -13.37 9.68 -0.42
N LEU A 135 -13.87 8.86 0.51
CA LEU A 135 -15.30 8.79 0.81
C LEU A 135 -15.81 10.08 1.46
N LEU A 136 -15.05 10.63 2.41
CA LEU A 136 -15.35 11.92 3.03
C LEU A 136 -15.24 13.06 2.02
N SER A 137 -14.18 13.07 1.20
CA SER A 137 -13.94 14.18 0.27
C SER A 137 -14.94 14.25 -0.88
N ASN A 138 -15.40 13.09 -1.38
CA ASN A 138 -16.15 13.03 -2.63
C ASN A 138 -17.62 12.61 -2.46
N PHE A 139 -17.96 11.93 -1.37
CA PHE A 139 -19.27 11.30 -1.20
C PHE A 139 -20.03 11.72 0.07
N SER A 140 -19.37 12.46 0.97
CA SER A 140 -19.98 12.95 2.22
C SER A 140 -20.61 11.82 3.05
N ILE A 141 -19.87 10.71 3.22
CA ILE A 141 -20.33 9.54 3.99
C ILE A 141 -20.61 9.84 5.47
N ASP A 142 -20.11 10.98 5.97
CA ASP A 142 -20.41 11.56 7.28
C ASP A 142 -21.84 12.13 7.38
N LYS A 143 -22.48 12.40 6.24
CA LYS A 143 -23.81 13.02 6.16
C LYS A 143 -24.86 12.14 5.49
N LYS A 144 -24.45 11.10 4.78
CA LYS A 144 -25.33 10.28 3.92
C LYS A 144 -25.23 8.81 4.27
N SER A 145 -26.39 8.16 4.37
CA SER A 145 -26.49 6.70 4.29
C SER A 145 -25.95 6.24 2.94
N THR A 146 -24.97 5.34 2.96
CA THR A 146 -24.18 4.98 1.78
C THR A 146 -24.17 3.47 1.58
N LEU A 147 -24.50 3.02 0.36
CA LEU A 147 -24.26 1.65 -0.08
C LEU A 147 -23.02 1.63 -0.99
N TYR A 148 -21.98 0.92 -0.58
CA TYR A 148 -20.79 0.71 -1.39
C TYR A 148 -20.89 -0.63 -2.14
N ILE A 149 -20.93 -0.57 -3.48
CA ILE A 149 -20.98 -1.76 -4.33
C ILE A 149 -19.57 -2.06 -4.84
N VAL A 150 -18.97 -3.15 -4.36
CA VAL A 150 -17.66 -3.61 -4.81
C VAL A 150 -17.84 -4.42 -6.10
N GLY A 151 -17.69 -3.75 -7.24
CA GLY A 151 -17.79 -4.38 -8.57
C GLY A 151 -16.54 -5.14 -9.03
N PHE A 152 -15.47 -5.18 -8.22
CA PHE A 152 -14.27 -5.95 -8.54
C PHE A 152 -14.50 -7.45 -8.31
N PRO A 153 -13.93 -8.33 -9.15
CA PRO A 153 -13.89 -9.76 -8.87
C PRO A 153 -13.33 -10.04 -7.48
N MET A 154 -14.06 -10.84 -6.70
CA MET A 154 -13.62 -11.38 -5.43
C MET A 154 -12.85 -12.69 -5.66
N GLY A 155 -12.11 -13.17 -4.66
CA GLY A 155 -11.24 -14.34 -4.77
C GLY A 155 -9.78 -13.93 -4.54
N GLY A 156 -8.86 -14.32 -5.42
CA GLY A 156 -7.45 -13.92 -5.28
C GLY A 156 -7.17 -12.44 -5.59
N TRP A 157 -8.08 -11.72 -6.25
CA TRP A 157 -7.79 -10.39 -6.80
C TRP A 157 -7.77 -9.29 -5.74
N ILE A 158 -6.67 -8.54 -5.70
CA ILE A 158 -6.44 -7.50 -4.70
C ILE A 158 -7.50 -6.40 -4.73
N GLY A 159 -7.98 -5.99 -5.92
CA GLY A 159 -8.99 -4.93 -6.04
C GLY A 159 -10.26 -5.22 -5.23
N GLY A 160 -10.82 -6.42 -5.35
CA GLY A 160 -12.03 -6.80 -4.61
C GLY A 160 -11.77 -7.02 -3.12
N LEU A 161 -10.84 -7.91 -2.78
CA LEU A 161 -10.57 -8.27 -1.38
C LEU A 161 -10.12 -7.07 -0.54
N PHE A 162 -9.22 -6.25 -1.09
CA PHE A 162 -8.63 -5.15 -0.34
C PHE A 162 -9.66 -4.03 -0.12
N THR A 163 -10.50 -3.74 -1.13
CA THR A 163 -11.59 -2.76 -1.00
C THR A 163 -12.63 -3.23 0.00
N TYR A 164 -13.07 -4.48 -0.09
CA TYR A 164 -14.03 -5.03 0.85
C TYR A 164 -13.51 -4.98 2.30
N GLN A 165 -12.24 -5.34 2.52
CA GLN A 165 -11.65 -5.30 3.86
C GLN A 165 -11.53 -3.88 4.41
N ALA A 166 -11.08 -2.93 3.60
CA ALA A 166 -11.03 -1.52 3.98
C ALA A 166 -12.41 -0.98 4.41
N LEU A 167 -13.44 -1.27 3.62
CA LEU A 167 -14.83 -0.87 3.88
C LEU A 167 -15.41 -1.57 5.12
N LYS A 168 -15.05 -2.84 5.34
CA LYS A 168 -15.44 -3.58 6.55
C LYS A 168 -14.77 -3.03 7.81
N LEU A 169 -13.50 -2.61 7.71
CA LEU A 169 -12.80 -1.92 8.80
C LEU A 169 -13.44 -0.57 9.10
N LEU A 170 -13.77 0.21 8.06
CA LEU A 170 -14.45 1.49 8.19
C LEU A 170 -15.82 1.34 8.87
N SER A 171 -16.63 0.38 8.41
CA SER A 171 -17.95 0.11 9.01
C SER A 171 -17.86 -0.30 10.49
N LYS A 172 -16.76 -0.96 10.90
CA LYS A 172 -16.52 -1.38 12.28
C LYS A 172 -15.96 -0.27 13.17
N ARG A 173 -15.13 0.64 12.64
CA ARG A 173 -14.47 1.70 13.41
C ARG A 173 -15.42 2.83 13.82
N GLY A 174 -16.51 3.03 13.08
CA GLY A 174 -17.70 3.75 13.55
C GLY A 174 -17.69 5.27 13.34
N ASN A 175 -18.77 5.73 12.70
CA ASN A 175 -19.41 7.06 12.62
C ASN A 175 -20.21 7.24 11.32
N TYR A 176 -20.12 6.28 10.39
CA TYR A 176 -20.76 6.34 9.08
C TYR A 176 -21.86 5.28 8.93
N ASN A 177 -23.00 5.68 8.39
CA ASN A 177 -24.05 4.75 8.01
C ASN A 177 -23.74 4.12 6.65
N ILE A 178 -22.78 3.19 6.64
CA ILE A 178 -22.27 2.55 5.42
C ILE A 178 -22.55 1.05 5.40
N SER A 179 -23.15 0.59 4.30
CA SER A 179 -23.33 -0.82 3.95
C SER A 179 -22.42 -1.17 2.79
N VAL A 180 -21.93 -2.41 2.72
CA VAL A 180 -21.07 -2.90 1.64
C VAL A 180 -21.63 -4.19 1.04
N ILE A 181 -21.63 -4.30 -0.28
CA ILE A 181 -22.03 -5.50 -1.01
C ILE A 181 -21.00 -5.86 -2.09
N THR A 182 -20.80 -7.16 -2.31
CA THR A 182 -19.98 -7.74 -3.39
C THR A 182 -20.90 -8.61 -4.26
N PRO A 183 -21.59 -8.06 -5.26
CA PRO A 183 -22.69 -8.75 -5.95
C PRO A 183 -22.25 -9.92 -6.84
N GLY A 184 -20.94 -10.09 -7.08
CA GLY A 184 -20.42 -11.12 -7.97
C GLY A 184 -20.67 -10.79 -9.45
N ILE A 185 -20.45 -11.78 -10.32
CA ILE A 185 -20.56 -11.66 -11.78
C ILE A 185 -21.78 -12.38 -12.36
N LEU A 186 -22.77 -12.69 -11.51
CA LEU A 186 -23.96 -13.40 -11.96
C LEU A 186 -24.67 -12.57 -13.04
N ARG A 187 -24.81 -13.19 -14.21
CA ARG A 187 -25.82 -12.81 -15.20
C ARG A 187 -26.91 -13.88 -15.09
N ASP A 188 -28.15 -13.42 -14.97
CA ASP A 188 -29.32 -14.28 -15.10
C ASP A 188 -29.33 -15.01 -16.46
#